data_AF-A0AA96PXL7-F1
#
_entry.id   AF-A0AA96PXL7-F1
#
_cell.length_a   1.000
_cell.length_b   1.000
_cell.length_c   1.000
_cell.angle_alpha   90.00
_cell.angle_beta   90.00
_cell.angle_gamma   90.00
#
_symmetry.space_group_name_H-M   'P 1'
#
loop_
_entity.id
_entity.type
_entity.pdbx_description
1 polymer ?
#
loop_
_entity_poly.entity_id
_entity_poly.type
_entity_poly.pdbx_seq_one_letter_code
_entity_poly.pdbx_strand_id
1 'polypeptide(L)'
;MSDEYKKTDISALDDQIAKQMLENIFEACDMESNKIPLEVLTSYSNYRRERFALQRLVLVVIMVLFFLLPVLFIAPKISIREFPTTISADPVYELHVTSKFPSVSRVTATIDGHNIPVYETGTRQYSIEPTMNGTMTITVVLSNHQYAVETIAVTGIDRTSPVLVSNELKNGQLLLYLQDEENGSGIDYEHIYAADGNGEQILPVSWDEETGCVVFDYPSASLNIFVPDHAGNTLQLILTLKQ
;
A
#
# COMPACT_ATOMS: atom_id res chain seq x y z
N MET A 1 35.24 -2.84 -36.21
CA MET A 1 36.56 -3.23 -35.67
C MET A 1 37.31 -1.93 -35.52
N SER A 2 37.21 -1.35 -34.33
CA SER A 2 37.53 0.05 -34.06
C SER A 2 38.84 0.06 -33.28
N ASP A 3 39.92 0.51 -33.92
CA ASP A 3 41.24 0.58 -33.29
C ASP A 3 41.22 1.58 -32.13
N GLU A 4 41.44 1.04 -30.94
CA GLU A 4 41.56 1.74 -29.68
C GLU A 4 42.93 2.43 -29.64
N TYR A 5 42.96 3.75 -29.90
CA TYR A 5 44.19 4.56 -29.80
C TYR A 5 44.64 4.64 -28.34
N LYS A 6 45.49 3.69 -27.94
CA LYS A 6 46.13 3.65 -26.63
C LYS A 6 47.07 4.86 -26.51
N LYS A 7 46.65 5.87 -25.74
CA LYS A 7 47.47 7.04 -25.41
C LYS A 7 48.71 6.57 -24.66
N THR A 8 49.85 6.52 -25.35
CA THR A 8 51.15 6.17 -24.76
C THR A 8 51.47 7.20 -23.69
N ASP A 9 51.74 6.73 -22.46
CA ASP A 9 52.07 7.59 -21.33
C ASP A 9 53.51 8.11 -21.54
N ILE A 10 53.63 9.30 -22.12
CA ILE A 10 54.91 9.96 -22.34
C ILE A 10 55.36 10.48 -20.98
N SER A 11 56.50 9.99 -20.48
CA SER A 11 57.11 10.49 -19.24
C SER A 11 57.17 12.03 -19.29
N ALA A 12 56.69 12.67 -18.22
CA ALA A 12 56.78 14.12 -18.11
C ALA A 12 58.25 14.55 -18.23
N LEU A 13 58.52 15.43 -19.20
CA LEU A 13 59.84 16.04 -19.39
C LEU A 13 60.12 16.93 -18.18
N ASP A 14 61.31 16.81 -17.60
CA ASP A 14 61.73 17.64 -16.48
C ASP A 14 61.66 19.14 -16.82
N ASP A 15 61.17 19.96 -15.89
CA ASP A 15 60.88 21.38 -16.13
C ASP A 15 62.15 22.20 -16.48
N GLN A 16 63.31 21.82 -15.92
CA GLN A 16 64.58 22.49 -16.26
C GLN A 16 65.04 22.10 -17.66
N ILE A 17 64.93 20.82 -18.00
CA ILE A 17 65.25 20.31 -19.34
C ILE A 17 64.31 20.93 -20.39
N ALA A 18 63.02 21.04 -20.09
CA ALA A 18 62.03 21.66 -20.96
C ALA A 18 62.31 23.15 -21.20
N LYS A 19 62.71 23.88 -20.15
CA LYS A 19 63.12 25.29 -20.26
C LYS A 19 64.36 25.44 -21.13
N GLN A 20 65.39 24.62 -20.90
CA GLN A 20 66.63 24.63 -21.68
C GLN A 20 66.38 24.31 -23.16
N MET A 21 65.55 23.30 -23.45
CA MET A 21 65.17 22.96 -24.82
C MET A 21 64.44 24.11 -25.50
N LEU A 22 63.52 24.78 -24.81
CA LEU A 22 62.78 25.91 -25.34
C LEU A 22 63.72 27.08 -25.69
N GLU A 23 64.65 27.41 -24.81
CA GLU A 23 65.68 28.44 -25.05
C GLU A 23 66.55 28.09 -26.26
N ASN A 24 67.03 26.84 -26.35
CA ASN A 24 67.84 26.38 -27.48
C ASN A 24 67.08 26.44 -28.82
N ILE A 25 65.77 26.20 -28.83
CA ILE A 25 64.93 26.30 -30.04
C ILE A 25 64.78 27.76 -30.48
N PHE A 26 64.53 28.69 -29.54
CA PHE A 26 64.46 30.11 -29.88
C PHE A 26 65.78 30.62 -30.46
N GLU A 27 66.91 30.22 -29.86
CA GLU A 27 68.24 30.53 -30.36
C GLU A 27 68.50 29.94 -31.75
N ALA A 28 68.16 28.67 -31.99
CA ALA A 28 68.30 28.03 -33.29
C ALA A 28 67.41 28.64 -34.38
N CYS A 29 66.30 29.28 -34.00
CA CYS A 29 65.40 29.99 -34.90
C CYS A 29 65.70 31.49 -35.02
N ASP A 30 66.78 31.99 -34.40
CA ASP A 30 67.17 33.42 -34.38
C ASP A 30 66.04 34.34 -33.87
N MET A 31 65.30 33.86 -32.86
CA MET A 31 64.15 34.53 -32.26
C MET A 31 64.48 35.03 -30.85
N GLU A 32 63.85 36.15 -30.44
CA GLU A 32 63.94 36.64 -29.06
C GLU A 32 63.44 35.58 -28.06
N SER A 33 64.17 35.40 -26.97
CA SER A 33 63.79 34.50 -25.88
C SER A 33 62.40 34.85 -25.33
N ASN A 34 61.66 33.81 -24.94
CA ASN A 34 60.30 33.95 -24.47
C ASN A 34 60.24 34.85 -23.22
N LYS A 35 59.48 35.94 -23.31
CA LYS A 35 59.33 36.95 -22.24
C LYS A 35 58.54 36.42 -21.02
N ILE A 36 57.81 35.33 -21.19
CA ILE A 36 57.00 34.70 -20.12
C ILE A 36 57.72 33.43 -19.64
N PRO A 37 58.07 33.32 -18.35
CA PRO A 37 58.70 32.12 -17.81
C PRO A 37 57.85 30.86 -18.05
N LEU A 38 58.51 29.72 -18.31
CA LEU A 38 57.82 28.45 -18.55
C LEU A 38 56.89 28.07 -17.40
N GLU A 39 57.28 28.36 -16.15
CA GLU A 39 56.46 28.15 -14.94
C GLU A 39 55.13 28.93 -14.98
N VAL A 40 55.13 30.14 -15.53
CA VAL A 40 53.91 30.94 -15.69
C VAL A 40 53.01 30.34 -16.78
N LEU A 41 53.59 29.80 -17.83
CA LEU A 41 52.84 29.12 -18.90
C LEU A 41 52.25 27.79 -18.43
N THR A 42 52.99 26.99 -17.68
CA THR A 42 52.51 25.71 -17.11
C THR A 42 51.43 25.96 -16.06
N SER A 43 51.63 26.91 -15.14
CA SER A 43 50.59 27.29 -14.16
C SER A 43 49.33 27.84 -14.83
N TYR A 44 49.44 28.68 -15.87
CA TYR A 44 48.29 29.18 -16.62
C TYR A 44 47.56 28.06 -17.39
N SER A 45 48.30 27.14 -18.02
CA SER A 45 47.75 25.95 -18.68
C SER A 45 46.98 25.07 -17.70
N ASN A 46 47.56 24.81 -16.52
CA ASN A 46 46.94 24.02 -15.46
C ASN A 46 45.67 24.69 -14.93
N TYR A 47 45.74 25.98 -14.59
CA TYR A 47 44.58 26.78 -14.15
C TYR A 47 43.43 26.73 -15.17
N ARG A 48 43.75 26.91 -16.46
CA ARG A 48 42.76 26.87 -17.54
C ARG A 48 42.15 25.47 -17.69
N ARG A 49 42.97 24.42 -17.60
CA ARG A 49 42.53 23.01 -17.66
C ARG A 49 41.58 22.67 -16.52
N GLU A 50 41.89 23.10 -15.30
CA GLU A 50 41.04 22.89 -14.11
C GLU A 50 39.69 23.60 -14.26
N ARG A 51 39.68 24.86 -14.71
CA ARG A 51 38.43 25.58 -14.95
C ARG A 51 37.57 24.94 -16.02
N PHE A 52 38.14 24.48 -17.13
CA PHE A 52 37.38 23.76 -18.14
C PHE A 52 36.85 22.42 -17.65
N ALA A 53 37.62 21.70 -16.82
CA ALA A 53 37.17 20.47 -16.19
C ALA A 53 35.96 20.73 -15.25
N LEU A 54 36.01 21.78 -14.44
CA LEU A 54 34.91 22.20 -13.58
C LEU A 54 33.68 22.62 -14.39
N GLN A 55 33.85 23.46 -15.42
CA GLN A 55 32.75 23.87 -16.30
C GLN A 55 32.08 22.68 -16.98
N ARG A 56 32.88 21.73 -17.48
CA ARG A 56 32.38 20.49 -18.07
C ARG A 56 31.62 19.65 -17.05
N LEU A 57 32.14 19.51 -15.83
CA LEU A 57 31.45 18.81 -14.75
C LEU A 57 30.09 19.46 -14.42
N VAL A 58 30.06 20.78 -14.24
CA VAL A 58 28.83 21.54 -13.99
C VAL A 58 27.82 21.35 -15.12
N LEU A 59 28.26 21.44 -16.38
CA LEU A 59 27.39 21.26 -17.54
C LEU A 59 26.82 19.84 -17.61
N VAL A 60 27.63 18.82 -17.29
CA VAL A 60 27.16 17.42 -17.20
C VAL A 60 26.13 17.26 -16.09
N VAL A 61 26.35 17.85 -14.91
CA VAL A 61 25.39 17.79 -13.79
C VAL A 61 24.07 18.45 -14.17
N ILE A 62 24.11 19.64 -14.80
CA ILE A 62 22.90 20.34 -15.27
C ILE A 62 22.17 19.52 -16.34
N MET A 63 22.90 18.93 -17.28
CA MET A 63 22.33 18.01 -18.29
C MET A 63 21.60 16.84 -17.65
N VAL A 64 22.25 16.17 -16.68
CA VAL A 64 21.66 15.04 -15.96
C VAL A 64 20.40 15.49 -15.20
N LEU A 65 20.46 16.62 -14.50
CA LEU A 65 19.31 17.17 -13.79
C LEU A 65 18.15 17.51 -14.74
N PHE A 66 18.46 18.08 -15.91
CA PHE A 66 17.47 18.42 -16.94
C PHE A 66 16.77 17.16 -17.48
N PHE A 67 17.52 16.07 -17.72
CA PHE A 67 16.93 14.80 -18.13
C PHE A 67 16.15 14.09 -17.02
N LEU A 68 16.50 14.31 -15.75
CA LEU A 68 15.77 13.76 -14.59
C LEU A 68 14.50 14.55 -14.26
N LEU A 69 14.39 15.81 -14.70
CA LEU A 69 13.25 16.68 -14.42
C LEU A 69 11.87 16.06 -14.76
N PRO A 70 11.64 15.44 -15.94
CA PRO A 70 10.34 14.80 -16.23
C PRO A 70 10.00 13.66 -15.27
N VAL A 71 11.01 12.97 -14.70
CA VAL A 71 10.78 11.87 -13.74
C VAL A 71 10.10 12.36 -12.48
N LEU A 72 10.33 13.62 -12.09
CA LEU A 72 9.76 14.20 -10.88
C LEU A 72 8.23 14.36 -10.96
N PHE A 73 7.66 14.39 -12.16
CA PHE A 73 6.24 14.63 -12.41
C PHE A 73 5.45 13.39 -12.85
N ILE A 74 6.06 12.20 -12.83
CA ILE A 74 5.36 10.96 -13.20
C ILE A 74 4.47 10.50 -12.04
N ALA A 75 3.15 10.60 -12.20
CA ALA A 75 2.18 10.10 -11.23
C ALA A 75 1.91 8.58 -11.40
N PRO A 76 1.55 7.87 -10.30
CA PRO A 76 1.12 6.48 -10.39
C PRO A 76 -0.20 6.35 -11.16
N LYS A 77 -0.35 5.21 -11.82
CA LYS A 77 -1.61 4.77 -12.42
C LYS A 77 -2.06 3.53 -11.68
N ILE A 78 -3.31 3.50 -11.24
CA ILE A 78 -3.87 2.47 -10.37
C ILE A 78 -5.13 1.87 -10.98
N SER A 79 -5.40 0.62 -10.64
CA SER A 79 -6.62 -0.11 -10.98
C SER A 79 -7.01 -0.92 -9.76
N ILE A 80 -8.28 -0.82 -9.35
CA ILE A 80 -8.82 -1.57 -8.22
C ILE A 80 -9.90 -2.51 -8.73
N ARG A 81 -9.94 -3.71 -8.17
CA ARG A 81 -11.00 -4.70 -8.43
C ARG A 81 -11.45 -5.33 -7.13
N GLU A 82 -12.75 -5.54 -7.00
CA GLU A 82 -13.30 -6.39 -5.96
C GLU A 82 -13.07 -7.85 -6.37
N PHE A 83 -12.50 -8.64 -5.47
CA PHE A 83 -12.24 -10.04 -5.69
C PHE A 83 -13.46 -10.86 -5.23
N PRO A 84 -14.05 -11.72 -6.07
CA PRO A 84 -15.22 -12.49 -5.67
C PRO A 84 -14.82 -13.54 -4.62
N THR A 85 -15.29 -13.36 -3.38
CA THR A 85 -15.16 -14.35 -2.31
C THR A 85 -16.26 -15.41 -2.48
N THR A 86 -15.87 -16.64 -2.78
CA THR A 86 -16.80 -17.75 -3.08
C THR A 86 -17.33 -18.48 -1.83
N ILE A 87 -16.90 -18.12 -0.61
CA ILE A 87 -17.13 -18.99 0.56
C ILE A 87 -17.55 -18.26 1.86
N SER A 88 -17.23 -16.97 2.12
CA SER A 88 -17.71 -16.24 3.33
C SER A 88 -17.30 -14.76 3.29
N ALA A 89 -18.28 -13.85 3.27
CA ALA A 89 -18.73 -12.89 4.31
C ALA A 89 -18.14 -11.47 4.26
N ASP A 90 -16.91 -11.25 3.78
CA ASP A 90 -16.38 -9.88 3.64
C ASP A 90 -15.79 -9.62 2.23
N PRO A 91 -15.95 -8.39 1.70
CA PRO A 91 -15.35 -8.01 0.43
C PRO A 91 -13.83 -7.85 0.55
N VAL A 92 -13.09 -8.32 -0.46
CA VAL A 92 -11.63 -8.13 -0.56
C VAL A 92 -11.32 -7.36 -1.83
N TYR A 93 -10.45 -6.36 -1.73
CA TYR A 93 -10.06 -5.52 -2.87
C TYR A 93 -8.63 -5.76 -3.29
N GLU A 94 -8.43 -5.93 -4.59
CA GLU A 94 -7.12 -6.07 -5.21
C GLU A 94 -6.73 -4.77 -5.92
N LEU A 95 -5.62 -4.17 -5.49
CA LEU A 95 -5.04 -2.96 -6.06
C LEU A 95 -3.84 -3.31 -6.92
N HIS A 96 -3.86 -2.84 -8.17
CA HIS A 96 -2.78 -2.99 -9.14
C HIS A 96 -2.20 -1.62 -9.51
N VAL A 97 -0.92 -1.41 -9.23
CA VAL A 97 -0.20 -0.21 -9.67
C VAL A 97 0.39 -0.46 -11.06
N THR A 98 -0.28 0.01 -12.10
CA THR A 98 0.05 -0.25 -13.51
C THR A 98 1.23 0.56 -14.04
N SER A 99 1.59 1.67 -13.38
CA SER A 99 2.82 2.39 -13.72
C SER A 99 4.04 1.48 -13.55
N LYS A 100 5.04 1.57 -14.44
CA LYS A 100 6.26 0.74 -14.35
C LYS A 100 7.44 1.45 -13.70
N PHE A 101 7.39 2.78 -13.66
CA PHE A 101 8.42 3.65 -13.12
C PHE A 101 7.77 5.00 -12.75
N PRO A 102 8.18 5.66 -11.67
CA PRO A 102 9.09 5.21 -10.60
C PRO A 102 8.56 4.04 -9.74
N SER A 103 9.38 3.54 -8.81
CA SER A 103 9.00 2.48 -7.86
C SER A 103 7.92 2.96 -6.89
N VAL A 104 7.08 2.04 -6.42
CA VAL A 104 6.12 2.33 -5.34
C VAL A 104 6.90 2.51 -4.05
N SER A 105 6.62 3.59 -3.32
CA SER A 105 7.22 3.87 -2.02
C SER A 105 6.27 3.55 -0.87
N ARG A 106 4.96 3.77 -1.06
CA ARG A 106 3.96 3.56 -0.02
C ARG A 106 2.58 3.34 -0.64
N VAL A 107 1.82 2.43 -0.03
CA VAL A 107 0.38 2.27 -0.26
C VAL A 107 -0.31 2.35 1.09
N THR A 108 -1.35 3.15 1.20
CA THR A 108 -2.17 3.29 2.41
C THR A 108 -3.63 3.25 2.04
N ALA A 109 -4.45 2.64 2.89
CA ALA A 109 -5.89 2.63 2.77
C ALA A 109 -6.54 3.11 4.07
N THR A 110 -7.62 3.88 3.96
CA THR A 110 -8.41 4.33 5.11
C THR A 110 -9.89 4.25 4.80
N ILE A 111 -10.72 3.84 5.76
CA ILE A 111 -12.19 3.92 5.67
C ILE A 111 -12.68 4.94 6.69
N ASP A 112 -13.33 5.99 6.21
CA ASP A 112 -13.85 7.09 7.04
C ASP A 112 -12.83 7.63 8.07
N GLY A 113 -11.55 7.67 7.68
CA GLY A 113 -10.43 8.13 8.49
C GLY A 113 -9.72 7.06 9.33
N HIS A 114 -10.22 5.84 9.39
CA HIS A 114 -9.59 4.71 10.08
C HIS A 114 -8.65 3.95 9.15
N ASN A 115 -7.42 3.66 9.59
CA ASN A 115 -6.45 2.91 8.78
C ASN A 115 -6.89 1.47 8.56
N ILE A 116 -6.83 1.02 7.31
CA ILE A 116 -7.07 -0.37 6.90
C ILE A 116 -5.73 -0.98 6.50
N PRO A 117 -5.44 -2.23 6.93
CA PRO A 117 -4.21 -2.90 6.53
C PRO A 117 -4.17 -3.15 5.02
N VAL A 118 -2.98 -2.98 4.45
CA VAL A 118 -2.69 -3.25 3.05
C VAL A 118 -1.56 -4.27 2.99
N TYR A 119 -1.80 -5.39 2.31
CA TYR A 119 -0.86 -6.49 2.19
C TYR A 119 -0.27 -6.51 0.78
N GLU A 120 1.05 -6.48 0.65
CA GLU A 120 1.69 -6.68 -0.66
C GLU A 120 1.66 -8.16 -1.02
N THR A 121 0.90 -8.49 -2.06
CA THR A 121 0.71 -9.88 -2.53
C THR A 121 1.62 -10.23 -3.70
N GLY A 122 2.19 -9.22 -4.36
CA GLY A 122 3.06 -9.38 -5.51
C GLY A 122 3.72 -8.07 -5.94
N THR A 123 4.53 -8.12 -7.00
CA THR A 123 5.15 -6.90 -7.53
C THR A 123 4.07 -5.91 -7.98
N ARG A 124 3.95 -4.78 -7.27
CA ARG A 124 2.95 -3.73 -7.53
C ARG A 124 1.49 -4.21 -7.40
N GLN A 125 1.26 -5.27 -6.64
CA GLN A 125 -0.05 -5.85 -6.36
C GLN A 125 -0.27 -5.87 -4.84
N TYR A 126 -1.44 -5.41 -4.42
CA TYR A 126 -1.79 -5.27 -3.02
C TYR A 126 -3.20 -5.80 -2.77
N SER A 127 -3.37 -6.50 -1.66
CA SER A 127 -4.67 -6.90 -1.10
C SER A 127 -5.06 -5.94 0.01
N ILE A 128 -6.33 -5.55 0.03
CA ILE A 128 -6.93 -4.71 1.04
C ILE A 128 -8.17 -5.43 1.55
N GLU A 129 -8.21 -5.64 2.86
CA GLU A 129 -9.28 -6.34 3.57
C GLU A 129 -9.97 -5.34 4.50
N PRO A 130 -11.04 -4.67 4.05
CA PRO A 130 -11.84 -3.79 4.87
C PRO A 130 -12.39 -4.47 6.13
N THR A 131 -12.47 -3.70 7.21
CA THR A 131 -13.00 -4.17 8.50
C THR A 131 -14.33 -3.53 8.87
N MET A 132 -14.79 -2.56 8.08
CA MET A 132 -16.02 -1.81 8.28
C MET A 132 -16.56 -1.27 6.95
N ASN A 133 -17.87 -1.06 6.88
CA ASN A 133 -18.51 -0.34 5.78
C ASN A 133 -18.11 1.13 5.80
N GLY A 134 -18.17 1.79 4.64
CA GLY A 134 -17.90 3.22 4.53
C GLY A 134 -17.20 3.59 3.23
N THR A 135 -16.54 4.75 3.23
CA THR A 135 -15.82 5.25 2.06
C THR A 135 -14.32 4.95 2.19
N MET A 136 -13.84 3.96 1.43
CA MET A 136 -12.42 3.62 1.42
C MET A 136 -11.64 4.54 0.50
N THR A 137 -10.68 5.28 1.05
CA THR A 137 -9.69 6.09 0.33
C THR A 137 -8.35 5.36 0.27
N ILE A 138 -7.87 5.10 -0.93
CA ILE A 138 -6.59 4.45 -1.19
C ILE A 138 -5.63 5.48 -1.75
N THR A 139 -4.45 5.58 -1.15
CA THR A 139 -3.37 6.48 -1.59
C THR A 139 -2.14 5.66 -1.95
N VAL A 140 -1.67 5.82 -3.19
CA VAL A 140 -0.42 5.23 -3.68
C VAL A 140 0.58 6.34 -3.89
N VAL A 141 1.77 6.22 -3.29
CA VAL A 141 2.87 7.17 -3.41
C VAL A 141 4.07 6.47 -4.07
N LEU A 142 4.64 7.10 -5.10
CA LEU A 142 5.85 6.64 -5.76
C LEU A 142 7.11 7.26 -5.11
N SER A 143 8.29 6.72 -5.43
CA SER A 143 9.59 7.21 -4.90
C SER A 143 9.96 8.62 -5.33
N ASN A 144 9.31 9.17 -6.38
CA ASN A 144 9.42 10.58 -6.77
C ASN A 144 8.41 11.48 -6.02
N HIS A 145 7.73 10.97 -4.98
CA HIS A 145 6.71 11.65 -4.18
C HIS A 145 5.42 12.04 -4.92
N GLN A 146 5.27 11.65 -6.19
CA GLN A 146 3.98 11.75 -6.86
C GLN A 146 3.04 10.68 -6.33
N TYR A 147 1.75 11.00 -6.31
CA TYR A 147 0.74 10.13 -5.72
C TYR A 147 -0.54 10.10 -6.55
N ALA A 148 -1.33 9.05 -6.33
CA ALA A 148 -2.70 8.93 -6.83
C ALA A 148 -3.60 8.52 -5.67
N VAL A 149 -4.83 9.03 -5.71
CA VAL A 149 -5.87 8.73 -4.74
C VAL A 149 -7.07 8.17 -5.48
N GLU A 150 -7.62 7.07 -4.99
CA GLU A 150 -8.87 6.51 -5.48
C GLU A 150 -9.79 6.25 -4.29
N THR A 151 -11.10 6.35 -4.53
CA THR A 151 -12.12 6.24 -3.49
C THR A 151 -13.20 5.30 -3.96
N ILE A 152 -13.52 4.32 -3.12
CA ILE A 152 -14.54 3.30 -3.41
C ILE A 152 -15.46 3.15 -2.20
N ALA A 153 -16.74 2.87 -2.46
CA ALA A 153 -17.69 2.51 -1.42
C ALA A 153 -17.49 1.04 -1.03
N VAL A 154 -17.40 0.78 0.27
CA VAL A 154 -17.33 -0.56 0.85
C VAL A 154 -18.63 -0.84 1.58
N THR A 155 -19.26 -1.96 1.24
CA THR A 155 -20.55 -2.41 1.79
C THR A 155 -20.54 -3.90 2.04
N GLY A 156 -21.42 -4.39 2.91
CA GLY A 156 -21.61 -5.83 3.16
C GLY A 156 -20.74 -6.42 4.26
N ILE A 157 -20.05 -5.59 5.04
CA ILE A 157 -19.31 -6.03 6.23
C ILE A 157 -20.25 -5.95 7.42
N ASP A 158 -20.49 -7.09 8.05
CA ASP A 158 -21.31 -7.21 9.24
C ASP A 158 -20.49 -7.86 10.37
N ARG A 159 -20.41 -7.16 11.50
CA ARG A 159 -19.65 -7.54 12.70
C ARG A 159 -20.50 -7.53 13.96
N THR A 160 -21.81 -7.33 13.81
CA THR A 160 -22.73 -7.18 14.92
C THR A 160 -23.57 -8.43 15.03
N SER A 161 -23.62 -9.03 16.21
CA SER A 161 -24.55 -10.12 16.44
C SER A 161 -25.99 -9.61 16.46
N PRO A 162 -26.97 -10.47 16.14
CA PRO A 162 -28.38 -10.16 16.34
C PRO A 162 -28.69 -9.74 17.77
N VAL A 163 -29.84 -9.10 17.98
CA VAL A 163 -30.29 -8.66 19.30
C VAL A 163 -31.66 -9.23 19.65
N LEU A 164 -31.86 -9.53 20.92
CA LEU A 164 -33.19 -9.85 21.46
C LEU A 164 -33.91 -8.54 21.79
N VAL A 165 -34.97 -8.25 21.06
CA VAL A 165 -35.81 -7.06 21.25
C VAL A 165 -36.79 -7.27 22.40
N SER A 166 -37.48 -8.41 22.40
CA SER A 166 -38.42 -8.76 23.46
C SER A 166 -38.65 -10.27 23.54
N ASN A 167 -39.28 -10.71 24.62
CA ASN A 167 -39.70 -12.10 24.78
C ASN A 167 -41.07 -12.17 25.46
N GLU A 168 -41.82 -13.22 25.14
CA GLU A 168 -43.14 -13.50 25.71
C GLU A 168 -43.27 -14.98 26.05
N LEU A 169 -44.00 -15.30 27.12
CA LEU A 169 -44.45 -16.66 27.42
C LEU A 169 -45.95 -16.76 27.11
N LYS A 170 -46.30 -17.54 26.09
CA LYS A 170 -47.70 -17.68 25.66
C LYS A 170 -48.02 -19.15 25.41
N ASN A 171 -49.10 -19.63 26.00
CA ASN A 171 -49.58 -21.01 25.85
C ASN A 171 -48.51 -22.10 26.13
N GLY A 172 -47.58 -21.84 27.06
CA GLY A 172 -46.48 -22.78 27.36
C GLY A 172 -45.34 -22.78 26.33
N GLN A 173 -45.27 -21.76 25.47
CA GLN A 173 -44.20 -21.56 24.50
C GLN A 173 -43.47 -20.25 24.79
N LEU A 174 -42.15 -20.29 24.65
CA LEU A 174 -41.27 -19.13 24.73
C LEU A 174 -41.15 -18.53 23.33
N LEU A 175 -41.61 -17.28 23.18
CA LEU A 175 -41.49 -16.50 21.96
C LEU A 175 -40.35 -15.49 22.14
N LEU A 176 -39.41 -15.48 21.21
CA LEU A 176 -38.28 -14.56 21.17
C LEU A 176 -38.41 -13.68 19.92
N TYR A 177 -38.43 -12.36 20.11
CA TYR A 177 -38.43 -11.40 19.02
C TYR A 177 -37.01 -10.89 18.82
N LEU A 178 -36.42 -11.29 17.71
CA LEU A 178 -35.05 -11.04 17.35
C LEU A 178 -34.99 -9.98 16.24
N GLN A 179 -33.92 -9.21 16.21
CA GLN A 179 -33.68 -8.23 15.18
C GLN A 179 -32.18 -8.18 14.87
N ASP A 180 -31.85 -7.93 13.61
CA ASP A 180 -30.49 -7.62 13.18
C ASP A 180 -30.35 -6.11 12.87
N GLU A 181 -29.12 -5.62 12.72
CA GLU A 181 -28.87 -4.24 12.32
C GLU A 181 -29.45 -3.97 10.91
N GLU A 182 -29.86 -2.73 10.62
CA GLU A 182 -30.52 -2.34 9.36
C GLU A 182 -29.69 -2.67 8.10
N ASN A 183 -28.36 -2.71 8.21
CA ASN A 183 -27.45 -3.14 7.15
C ASN A 183 -26.65 -4.40 7.53
N GLY A 184 -27.16 -5.16 8.49
CA GLY A 184 -26.60 -6.46 8.88
C GLY A 184 -26.85 -7.53 7.81
N SER A 185 -26.21 -8.67 8.01
CA SER A 185 -26.26 -9.82 7.11
C SER A 185 -27.59 -10.57 7.16
N GLY A 186 -28.41 -10.31 8.19
CA GLY A 186 -29.67 -11.00 8.46
C GLY A 186 -29.47 -12.21 9.37
N ILE A 187 -30.50 -12.51 10.15
CA ILE A 187 -30.49 -13.64 11.09
C ILE A 187 -30.60 -14.96 10.30
N ASP A 188 -29.74 -15.91 10.62
CA ASP A 188 -29.78 -17.27 10.06
C ASP A 188 -30.73 -18.15 10.89
N TYR A 189 -32.03 -18.01 10.62
CA TYR A 189 -33.07 -18.70 11.37
C TYR A 189 -32.98 -20.23 11.30
N GLU A 190 -32.51 -20.78 10.18
CA GLU A 190 -32.37 -22.23 9.97
C GLU A 190 -31.36 -22.85 10.94
N HIS A 191 -30.36 -22.08 11.35
CA HIS A 191 -29.30 -22.53 12.26
C HIS A 191 -29.47 -22.05 13.71
N ILE A 192 -30.64 -21.53 14.08
CA ILE A 192 -30.95 -21.22 15.49
C ILE A 192 -31.14 -22.52 16.28
N TYR A 193 -30.54 -22.59 17.46
CA TYR A 193 -30.74 -23.71 18.38
C TYR A 193 -30.55 -23.32 19.84
N ALA A 194 -31.07 -24.15 20.72
CA ALA A 194 -30.78 -24.10 22.15
C ALA A 194 -30.00 -25.35 22.58
N ALA A 195 -29.24 -25.24 23.67
CA ALA A 195 -28.56 -26.34 24.33
C ALA A 195 -28.93 -26.38 25.80
N ASP A 196 -29.30 -27.57 26.29
CA ASP A 196 -29.60 -27.79 27.70
C ASP A 196 -28.31 -27.90 28.56
N GLY A 197 -28.46 -28.13 29.86
CA GLY A 197 -27.32 -28.30 30.78
C GLY A 197 -26.44 -29.53 30.50
N ASN A 198 -26.90 -30.47 29.67
CA ASN A 198 -26.16 -31.65 29.25
C ASN A 198 -25.52 -31.49 27.86
N GLY A 199 -25.79 -30.37 27.18
CA GLY A 199 -25.34 -30.09 25.82
C GLY A 199 -26.21 -30.73 24.73
N GLU A 200 -27.41 -31.21 25.07
CA GLU A 200 -28.37 -31.71 24.09
C GLU A 200 -28.97 -30.53 23.30
N GLN A 201 -28.91 -30.62 21.98
CA GLN A 201 -29.40 -29.58 21.07
C GLN A 201 -30.92 -29.67 20.91
N ILE A 202 -31.59 -28.54 21.13
CA ILE A 202 -33.03 -28.36 21.01
C ILE A 202 -33.28 -27.35 19.89
N LEU A 203 -34.07 -27.73 18.89
CA LEU A 203 -34.42 -26.85 17.77
C LEU A 203 -35.66 -26.00 18.11
N PRO A 204 -35.81 -24.82 17.49
CA PRO A 204 -37.06 -24.06 17.58
C PRO A 204 -38.22 -24.87 17.00
N VAL A 205 -39.41 -24.68 17.57
CA VAL A 205 -40.67 -25.27 17.09
C VAL A 205 -41.09 -24.66 15.76
N SER A 206 -40.88 -23.35 15.63
CA SER A 206 -41.16 -22.57 14.42
C SER A 206 -40.47 -21.21 14.50
N TRP A 207 -40.29 -20.57 13.35
CA TRP A 207 -39.88 -19.17 13.27
C TRP A 207 -40.67 -18.44 12.17
N ASP A 208 -40.69 -17.12 12.27
CA ASP A 208 -41.25 -16.21 11.30
C ASP A 208 -40.24 -15.09 11.05
N GLU A 209 -39.66 -15.09 9.84
CA GLU A 209 -38.62 -14.15 9.43
C GLU A 209 -39.15 -12.73 9.22
N GLU A 210 -40.45 -12.57 8.90
CA GLU A 210 -41.05 -11.24 8.69
C GLU A 210 -41.22 -10.50 10.01
N THR A 211 -41.62 -11.22 11.07
CA THR A 211 -41.80 -10.65 12.41
C THR A 211 -40.58 -10.78 13.31
N GLY A 212 -39.58 -11.57 12.90
CA GLY A 212 -38.41 -11.92 13.70
C GLY A 212 -38.71 -12.81 14.91
N CYS A 213 -39.84 -13.51 14.89
CA CYS A 213 -40.31 -14.30 16.01
C CYS A 213 -39.81 -15.74 15.93
N VAL A 214 -39.11 -16.21 16.96
CA VAL A 214 -38.67 -17.61 17.10
C VAL A 214 -39.37 -18.22 18.31
N VAL A 215 -39.89 -19.43 18.12
CA VAL A 215 -40.71 -20.13 19.12
C VAL A 215 -39.98 -21.37 19.61
N PHE A 216 -39.81 -21.48 20.92
CA PHE A 216 -39.35 -22.69 21.60
C PHE A 216 -40.45 -23.22 22.53
N ASP A 217 -40.49 -24.52 22.75
CA ASP A 217 -41.28 -25.07 23.85
C ASP A 217 -40.70 -24.59 25.18
N TYR A 218 -41.56 -24.26 26.16
CA TYR A 218 -41.08 -23.77 27.44
C TYR A 218 -40.28 -24.87 28.16
N PRO A 219 -39.03 -24.61 28.54
CA PRO A 219 -38.16 -25.67 29.00
C PRO A 219 -38.37 -26.00 30.48
N SER A 220 -38.05 -27.24 30.83
CA SER A 220 -38.04 -27.74 32.21
C SER A 220 -36.73 -27.42 32.96
N ALA A 221 -35.72 -26.93 32.26
CA ALA A 221 -34.42 -26.52 32.79
C ALA A 221 -33.91 -25.23 32.11
N SER A 222 -32.83 -24.65 32.63
CA SER A 222 -32.15 -23.52 31.98
C SER A 222 -31.58 -23.92 30.62
N LEU A 223 -31.66 -23.02 29.64
CA LEU A 223 -31.17 -23.23 28.27
C LEU A 223 -30.18 -22.14 27.86
N ASN A 224 -29.19 -22.53 27.04
CA ASN A 224 -28.35 -21.60 26.28
C ASN A 224 -28.88 -21.54 24.86
N ILE A 225 -29.33 -20.39 24.39
CA ILE A 225 -29.89 -20.21 23.04
C ILE A 225 -28.85 -19.49 22.19
N PHE A 226 -28.60 -20.01 21.00
CA PHE A 226 -27.65 -19.49 20.03
C PHE A 226 -28.40 -19.06 18.78
N VAL A 227 -28.22 -17.79 18.42
CA VAL A 227 -28.86 -17.16 17.27
C VAL A 227 -27.76 -16.61 16.35
N PRO A 228 -27.35 -17.38 15.33
CA PRO A 228 -26.38 -16.92 14.35
C PRO A 228 -27.01 -15.94 13.33
N ASP A 229 -26.18 -15.08 12.75
CA ASP A 229 -26.45 -14.35 11.51
C ASP A 229 -25.73 -15.00 10.31
N HIS A 230 -25.94 -14.45 9.12
CA HIS A 230 -25.28 -14.93 7.89
C HIS A 230 -23.81 -14.49 7.75
N ALA A 231 -23.34 -13.56 8.56
CA ALA A 231 -21.93 -13.14 8.65
C ALA A 231 -21.11 -13.98 9.64
N GLY A 232 -21.75 -14.88 10.38
CA GLY A 232 -21.13 -15.77 11.37
C GLY A 232 -20.99 -15.14 12.76
N ASN A 233 -21.64 -14.00 13.04
CA ASN A 233 -21.77 -13.51 14.41
C ASN A 233 -22.95 -14.23 15.09
N THR A 234 -22.85 -14.46 16.41
CA THR A 234 -23.85 -15.25 17.13
C THR A 234 -24.25 -14.56 18.43
N LEU A 235 -25.54 -14.27 18.56
CA LEU A 235 -26.14 -13.89 19.83
C LEU A 235 -26.29 -15.13 20.72
N GLN A 236 -25.75 -15.05 21.94
CA GLN A 236 -25.95 -16.06 22.97
C GLN A 236 -26.85 -15.52 24.08
N LEU A 237 -27.96 -16.24 24.33
CA LEU A 237 -28.91 -15.95 25.40
C LEU A 237 -28.88 -17.06 26.44
N ILE A 238 -29.06 -16.69 27.71
CA ILE A 238 -29.21 -17.65 28.81
C ILE A 238 -30.62 -17.51 29.38
N LEU A 239 -31.44 -18.53 29.17
CA LEU A 239 -32.74 -18.63 29.80
C LEU A 239 -32.59 -19.30 31.17
N THR A 240 -33.02 -18.61 32.22
CA THR A 240 -33.05 -19.15 33.59
C THR A 240 -34.48 -19.23 34.09
N LEU A 241 -34.87 -20.37 34.65
CA LEU A 241 -36.17 -20.53 35.29
C LEU A 241 -36.18 -19.77 36.61
N LYS A 242 -37.20 -18.91 36.81
CA LYS A 242 -37.44 -18.32 38.13
C LYS A 242 -37.92 -19.42 39.08
N GLN A 243 -37.14 -19.64 40.13
CA GLN A 243 -37.52 -20.45 41.29
C GLN A 243 -38.67 -19.78 42.06
#